data_AF-A0A6A7GCW1-F1
#
_entry.id   AF-A0A6A7GCW1-F1
#
_cell.length_a   1.000
_cell.length_b   1.000
_cell.length_c   1.000
_cell.angle_alpha   90.00
_cell.angle_beta   90.00
_cell.angle_gamma   90.00
#
_symmetry.space_group_name_H-M   'P 1'
#
loop_
_entity.id
_entity.type
_entity.pdbx_description
1 polymer ?
#
loop_
_entity_poly.entity_id
_entity_poly.type
_entity_poly.pdbx_seq_one_letter_code
_entity_poly.pdbx_strand_id
1 'polypeptide(L)'
;GLPFMSVEDLKKLNKDAKQVKKLARQYDGFLASQALIPLLPRLLGPGLNKAGKFPTLLTASDDIATKSQDLAQSIKFQLKKVLCLGVPVGNVSMPQEEVVRNLSMAINFLVSLLKKNWSNVKSISTKSTFGPPQRIY
;
A
#
# COMPACT_ATOMS: atom_id res chain seq x y z
N GLY A 1 5.22 -2.69 -19.63
CA GLY A 1 3.77 -2.50 -19.87
C GLY A 1 3.00 -2.94 -18.63
N LEU A 2 1.95 -2.21 -18.26
CA LEU A 2 1.11 -2.56 -17.13
C LEU A 2 0.22 -3.77 -17.49
N PRO A 3 0.20 -4.84 -16.69
CA PRO A 3 -0.67 -5.98 -16.95
C PRO A 3 -2.14 -5.55 -16.80
N PHE A 4 -2.94 -5.73 -17.85
CA PHE A 4 -4.37 -5.43 -17.86
C PHE A 4 -5.17 -6.74 -17.79
N MET A 5 -6.34 -6.69 -17.15
CA MET A 5 -7.28 -7.80 -17.12
C MET A 5 -8.67 -7.29 -17.47
N SER A 6 -9.37 -8.02 -18.35
CA SER A 6 -10.74 -7.67 -18.73
C SER A 6 -11.75 -8.15 -17.67
N VAL A 7 -12.98 -7.65 -17.73
CA VAL A 7 -14.07 -8.06 -16.83
C VAL A 7 -14.37 -9.57 -16.95
N GLU A 8 -14.15 -10.15 -18.13
CA GLU A 8 -14.37 -11.57 -18.39
C GLU A 8 -13.30 -12.43 -17.73
N ASP A 9 -12.05 -11.97 -17.73
CA ASP A 9 -10.94 -12.65 -17.06
C ASP A 9 -11.10 -12.57 -15.54
N LEU A 10 -11.58 -11.43 -15.02
CA LEU A 10 -11.90 -11.28 -13.59
C LEU A 10 -13.03 -12.22 -13.14
N LYS A 11 -14.02 -12.49 -13.99
CA LYS A 11 -15.09 -13.47 -13.72
C LYS A 11 -14.55 -14.91 -13.72
N LYS A 12 -13.63 -15.25 -14.63
CA LYS A 12 -12.98 -16.56 -14.67
C LYS A 12 -12.11 -16.78 -13.41
N LEU A 13 -11.37 -15.76 -12.99
CA LEU A 13 -10.53 -15.80 -11.78
C LEU A 13 -11.32 -16.01 -10.49
N ASN A 14 -12.56 -15.53 -10.40
CA ASN A 14 -13.39 -15.74 -9.21
C ASN A 14 -13.75 -17.23 -8.98
N LYS A 15 -13.74 -18.06 -10.03
CA LYS A 15 -13.97 -19.50 -9.88
C LYS A 15 -12.83 -20.18 -9.12
N ASP A 16 -11.62 -19.63 -9.18
CA ASP A 16 -10.41 -20.18 -8.56
C ASP A 16 -9.84 -19.27 -7.46
N ALA A 17 -10.27 -19.51 -6.22
CA ALA A 17 -9.78 -18.79 -5.04
C ALA A 17 -8.24 -18.86 -4.86
N LYS A 18 -7.57 -19.88 -5.40
CA LYS A 18 -6.10 -20.01 -5.38
C LYS A 18 -5.42 -19.00 -6.30
N GLN A 19 -5.95 -18.79 -7.50
CA GLN A 19 -5.38 -17.84 -8.46
C GLN A 19 -5.57 -16.40 -7.99
N VAL A 20 -6.73 -16.07 -7.39
CA VAL A 20 -6.97 -14.76 -6.77
C VAL A 20 -5.97 -14.48 -5.63
N LYS A 21 -5.68 -15.47 -4.78
CA LYS A 21 -4.66 -15.33 -3.73
C LYS A 21 -3.25 -15.16 -4.29
N LYS A 22 -2.92 -15.82 -5.40
CA LYS A 22 -1.62 -15.67 -6.08
C LYS A 22 -1.48 -14.26 -6.66
N LEU A 23 -2.52 -13.76 -7.34
CA LEU A 23 -2.56 -12.41 -7.91
C LEU A 23 -2.45 -11.34 -6.81
N ALA A 24 -3.19 -11.48 -5.71
CA ALA A 24 -3.13 -10.56 -4.57
C ALA A 24 -1.74 -10.51 -3.89
N ARG A 25 -0.95 -11.58 -4.00
CA ARG A 25 0.43 -11.61 -3.48
C ARG A 25 1.45 -11.02 -4.46
N GLN A 26 1.19 -11.11 -5.76
CA GLN A 26 2.10 -10.63 -6.79
C GLN A 26 2.11 -9.11 -6.97
N TYR A 27 0.98 -8.44 -6.70
CA TYR A 27 0.85 -6.99 -6.91
C TYR A 27 0.52 -6.28 -5.61
N ASP A 28 1.18 -5.17 -5.33
CA ASP A 28 0.99 -4.36 -4.11
C ASP A 28 -0.19 -3.39 -4.18
N GLY A 29 -0.60 -3.03 -5.39
CA GLY A 29 -1.79 -2.23 -5.60
C GLY A 29 -2.49 -2.58 -6.91
N PHE A 30 -3.79 -2.32 -6.94
CA PHE A 30 -4.65 -2.51 -8.09
C PHE A 30 -5.26 -1.17 -8.48
N LEU A 31 -5.35 -0.92 -9.77
CA LEU A 31 -6.07 0.22 -10.34
C LEU A 31 -7.35 -0.30 -10.99
N ALA A 32 -8.47 0.37 -10.73
CA ALA A 32 -9.74 -0.01 -11.33
C ALA A 32 -10.47 1.22 -11.86
N SER A 33 -11.05 1.07 -13.06
CA SER A 33 -11.95 2.07 -13.63
C SER A 33 -13.19 2.24 -12.74
N GLN A 34 -13.71 3.47 -12.68
CA GLN A 34 -14.90 3.82 -11.90
C GLN A 34 -16.10 2.90 -12.18
N ALA A 35 -16.27 2.44 -13.43
CA ALA A 35 -17.36 1.53 -13.82
C ALA A 35 -17.27 0.14 -13.16
N LEU A 36 -16.07 -0.28 -12.75
CA LEU A 36 -15.83 -1.63 -12.19
C LEU A 36 -15.90 -1.66 -10.65
N ILE A 37 -15.78 -0.51 -9.99
CA ILE A 37 -15.79 -0.40 -8.52
C ILE A 37 -17.03 -0.97 -7.86
N PRO A 38 -18.27 -0.74 -8.33
CA PRO A 38 -19.45 -1.36 -7.70
C PRO A 38 -19.46 -2.89 -7.88
N LEU A 39 -18.79 -3.43 -8.90
CA LEU A 39 -18.75 -4.87 -9.20
C LEU A 39 -17.60 -5.58 -8.47
N LEU A 40 -16.54 -4.85 -8.09
CA LEU A 40 -15.34 -5.40 -7.48
C LEU A 40 -15.57 -6.13 -6.14
N PRO A 41 -16.41 -5.65 -5.19
CA PRO A 41 -16.72 -6.38 -3.97
C PRO A 41 -17.36 -7.75 -4.23
N ARG A 42 -18.20 -7.85 -5.27
CA ARG A 42 -18.87 -9.11 -5.63
C ARG A 42 -17.93 -10.09 -6.34
N LEU A 43 -17.03 -9.59 -7.17
CA LEU A 43 -16.14 -10.42 -7.99
C LEU A 43 -14.84 -10.80 -7.28
N LEU A 44 -14.27 -9.90 -6.49
CA LEU A 44 -12.94 -10.06 -5.89
C LEU A 44 -12.90 -9.76 -4.40
N GLY A 45 -14.04 -9.43 -3.79
CA GLY A 45 -14.15 -9.03 -2.38
C GLY A 45 -13.48 -10.00 -1.40
N PRO A 46 -13.76 -11.33 -1.44
CA PRO A 46 -13.20 -12.25 -0.47
C PRO A 46 -11.67 -12.37 -0.52
N GLY A 47 -11.08 -12.26 -1.72
CA GLY A 47 -9.64 -12.41 -1.94
C GLY A 47 -8.87 -11.11 -1.70
N LEU A 48 -9.34 -10.00 -2.27
CA LEU A 48 -8.64 -8.71 -2.23
C LEU A 48 -8.88 -7.94 -0.94
N ASN A 49 -10.08 -8.01 -0.35
CA ASN A 49 -10.37 -7.31 0.91
C ASN A 49 -9.60 -7.95 2.08
N LYS A 50 -9.51 -9.29 2.09
CA LYS A 50 -8.69 -10.02 3.08
C LYS A 50 -7.20 -9.70 2.95
N ALA A 51 -6.73 -9.40 1.75
CA ALA A 51 -5.36 -8.97 1.50
C ALA A 51 -5.12 -7.47 1.80
N GLY A 52 -6.17 -6.68 2.07
CA GLY A 52 -6.06 -5.24 2.30
C GLY A 52 -5.69 -4.43 1.05
N LYS A 53 -5.78 -5.03 -0.15
CA LYS A 53 -5.38 -4.43 -1.43
C LYS A 53 -6.61 -4.04 -2.24
N PHE A 54 -7.49 -3.23 -1.65
CA PHE A 54 -8.64 -2.72 -2.39
C PHE A 54 -8.17 -1.76 -3.50
N PRO A 55 -8.71 -1.87 -4.73
CA PRO A 55 -8.24 -1.07 -5.84
C PRO A 55 -8.42 0.43 -5.64
N THR A 56 -7.46 1.22 -6.11
CA THR A 56 -7.56 2.68 -6.16
C THR A 56 -8.36 3.10 -7.39
N LEU A 57 -9.17 4.16 -7.23
CA LEU A 57 -10.01 4.73 -8.28
C LEU A 57 -9.18 5.32 -9.43
N LEU A 58 -9.48 4.88 -10.64
CA LEU A 58 -9.02 5.51 -11.88
C LEU A 58 -10.22 6.20 -12.56
N THR A 59 -10.14 7.52 -12.71
CA THR A 59 -11.09 8.28 -13.56
C THR A 59 -10.61 8.22 -15.01
N ALA A 60 -11.53 8.35 -15.96
CA ALA A 60 -11.19 8.29 -17.39
C ALA A 60 -10.31 9.47 -17.87
N SER A 61 -10.17 10.51 -17.05
CA SER A 61 -9.39 11.71 -17.35
C SER A 61 -7.96 11.65 -16.81
N ASP A 62 -7.63 10.67 -15.97
CA ASP A 62 -6.33 10.56 -15.34
C ASP A 62 -5.37 9.69 -16.15
N ASP A 63 -4.11 10.13 -16.26
CA ASP A 63 -3.06 9.32 -16.86
C ASP A 63 -2.72 8.12 -15.94
N ILE A 64 -2.79 6.93 -16.53
CA ILE A 64 -2.47 5.67 -15.88
C ILE A 64 -0.99 5.63 -15.49
N ALA A 65 -0.12 6.24 -16.30
CA ALA A 65 1.32 6.26 -16.03
C ALA A 65 1.62 7.02 -14.73
N THR A 66 1.13 8.25 -14.61
CA THR A 66 1.29 9.10 -13.42
C THR A 66 0.72 8.43 -12.17
N LYS A 67 -0.52 7.91 -12.23
CA LYS A 67 -1.12 7.23 -11.09
C LYS A 67 -0.41 5.95 -10.69
N SER A 68 0.19 5.23 -11.64
CA SER A 68 0.97 4.04 -11.33
C SER A 68 2.27 4.41 -10.60
N GLN A 69 2.90 5.52 -10.98
CA GLN A 69 4.09 6.04 -10.32
C GLN A 69 3.77 6.54 -8.92
N ASP A 70 2.67 7.28 -8.74
CA ASP A 70 2.19 7.71 -7.43
C ASP A 70 1.89 6.52 -6.52
N LEU A 71 1.26 5.48 -7.05
CA LEU A 71 0.96 4.26 -6.31
C LEU A 71 2.24 3.51 -5.91
N ALA A 72 3.26 3.51 -6.76
CA ALA A 72 4.55 2.89 -6.49
C ALA A 72 5.37 3.65 -5.43
N GLN A 73 5.21 4.97 -5.38
CA GLN A 73 5.88 5.85 -4.41
C GLN A 73 5.08 6.02 -3.10
N SER A 74 3.81 5.62 -3.09
CA SER A 74 2.93 5.73 -1.93
C SER A 74 3.11 4.56 -0.97
N ILE A 75 3.22 4.88 0.32
CA ILE A 75 3.26 3.90 1.40
C ILE A 75 1.94 3.98 2.18
N LYS A 76 1.23 2.86 2.28
CA LYS A 76 -0.04 2.78 3.01
C LYS A 76 0.18 2.53 4.49
N PHE A 77 -0.25 3.47 5.33
CA PHE A 77 -0.34 3.27 6.77
C PHE A 77 -1.70 2.64 7.11
N GLN A 78 -1.71 1.39 7.56
CA GLN A 78 -2.93 0.76 8.07
C GLN A 78 -2.85 0.62 9.59
N LEU A 79 -3.45 1.57 10.30
CA LEU A 79 -3.69 1.46 11.73
C LEU A 79 -4.77 0.38 11.97
N LYS A 80 -4.35 -0.80 12.41
CA LYS A 80 -5.23 -1.83 12.98
C LYS A 80 -5.31 -1.65 14.50
N LYS A 81 -5.89 -2.63 15.21
CA LYS A 81 -5.92 -2.70 16.68
C LYS A 81 -4.54 -3.07 17.30
N VAL A 82 -3.45 -2.55 16.75
CA VAL A 82 -2.07 -2.79 17.21
C VAL A 82 -1.38 -1.46 17.46
N LEU A 83 -0.54 -1.42 18.48
CA LEU A 83 0.18 -0.20 18.93
C LEU A 83 1.50 0.01 18.18
N CYS A 84 2.00 -1.02 17.49
CA CYS A 84 3.25 -0.98 16.73
C CYS A 84 2.95 -1.16 15.24
N LEU A 85 3.55 -0.30 14.41
CA LEU A 85 3.44 -0.35 12.96
C LEU A 85 4.85 -0.38 12.37
N GLY A 86 5.08 -1.30 11.44
CA GLY A 86 6.31 -1.37 10.66
C GLY A 86 6.05 -0.85 9.25
N VAL A 87 6.85 0.11 8.80
CA VAL A 87 6.66 0.78 7.52
C VAL A 87 7.99 0.81 6.75
N PRO A 88 8.03 0.35 5.49
CA PRO A 88 9.23 0.45 4.68
C PRO A 88 9.42 1.90 4.21
N VAL A 89 10.53 2.52 4.60
CA VAL A 89 10.85 3.93 4.27
C VAL A 89 11.90 4.09 3.17
N GLY A 90 12.53 3.00 2.73
CA GLY A 90 13.53 3.02 1.68
C GLY A 90 14.32 1.70 1.57
N ASN A 91 15.16 1.62 0.55
CA ASN A 91 16.12 0.52 0.34
C ASN A 91 17.54 0.99 0.71
N VAL A 92 18.43 0.05 1.05
CA VAL A 92 19.84 0.30 1.40
C VAL A 92 20.61 0.91 0.22
N SER A 93 20.18 0.65 -1.02
CA SER A 93 20.79 1.22 -2.22
C SER A 93 20.48 2.70 -2.46
N MET A 94 19.56 3.30 -1.69
CA MET A 94 19.21 4.73 -1.84
C MET A 94 20.19 5.62 -1.05
N PRO A 95 20.42 6.87 -1.51
CA PRO A 95 21.26 7.82 -0.78
C PRO A 95 20.65 8.18 0.58
N GLN A 96 21.52 8.40 1.57
CA GLN A 96 21.11 8.64 2.96
C GLN A 96 20.17 9.85 3.11
N GLU A 97 20.38 10.91 2.33
CA GLU A 97 19.55 12.12 2.37
C GLU A 97 18.10 11.84 1.96
N GLU A 98 17.89 11.04 0.91
CA GLU A 98 16.54 10.66 0.48
C GLU A 98 15.85 9.78 1.53
N VAL A 99 16.59 8.86 2.15
CA VAL A 99 16.05 8.00 3.22
C VAL A 99 15.63 8.83 4.43
N VAL A 100 16.43 9.82 4.84
CA VAL A 100 16.09 10.73 5.94
C VAL A 100 14.87 11.59 5.59
N ARG A 101 14.77 12.06 4.36
CA ARG A 101 13.60 12.81 3.86
C ARG A 101 12.34 11.96 3.91
N ASN A 102 12.40 10.73 3.41
CA ASN A 102 11.29 9.77 3.43
C ASN A 102 10.86 9.43 4.86
N LEU A 103 11.83 9.22 5.75
CA LEU A 103 11.58 8.95 7.16
C LEU A 103 10.85 10.13 7.83
N SER A 104 11.32 11.35 7.58
CA SER A 104 10.69 12.57 8.13
C SER A 104 9.26 12.75 7.63
N MET A 105 9.01 12.53 6.33
CA MET A 105 7.67 12.56 5.74
C MET A 105 6.75 11.50 6.37
N ALA A 106 7.25 10.27 6.52
CA ALA A 106 6.52 9.16 7.13
C ALA A 106 6.13 9.43 8.59
N ILE A 107 7.06 9.96 9.40
CA ILE A 107 6.81 10.31 10.80
C ILE A 107 5.79 11.44 10.89
N ASN A 108 5.97 12.52 10.13
CA ASN A 108 5.06 13.67 10.15
C ASN A 108 3.64 13.29 9.73
N PHE A 109 3.50 12.47 8.69
CA PHE A 109 2.21 11.95 8.26
C PHE A 109 1.56 11.10 9.36
N LEU A 110 2.30 10.16 9.97
CA LEU A 110 1.77 9.33 11.05
C LEU A 110 1.33 10.15 12.27
N VAL A 111 2.13 11.13 12.67
CA VAL A 111 1.84 12.01 13.80
C VAL A 111 0.55 12.80 13.56
N SER A 112 0.35 13.33 12.34
CA SER A 112 -0.86 14.10 11.98
C SER A 112 -2.16 13.28 12.06
N LEU A 113 -2.08 11.96 11.96
CA LEU A 113 -3.24 11.07 12.07
C LEU A 113 -3.65 10.77 13.52
N LEU A 114 -2.79 11.07 14.50
CA LEU A 114 -3.03 10.78 15.91
C LEU A 114 -3.67 11.99 16.61
N LYS A 115 -4.76 11.77 17.36
CA LYS A 115 -5.52 12.83 18.07
C LYS A 115 -4.69 13.68 19.06
N LYS A 116 -3.51 13.22 19.48
CA LYS A 116 -2.59 13.94 20.37
C LYS A 116 -1.18 14.11 19.78
N ASN A 117 -1.04 13.94 18.46
CA ASN A 117 0.22 14.08 17.74
C ASN A 117 1.37 13.32 18.44
N TRP A 118 2.45 14.04 18.79
CA TRP A 118 3.67 13.52 19.43
C TRP A 118 3.45 12.94 20.82
N SER A 119 2.47 13.42 21.60
CA SER A 119 2.21 12.87 22.94
C SER A 119 1.71 11.42 22.91
N ASN A 120 1.28 10.93 21.75
CA ASN A 120 0.85 9.55 21.56
C ASN A 120 1.96 8.64 21.00
N VAL A 121 3.17 9.18 20.77
CA VAL A 121 4.32 8.44 20.26
C VAL A 121 5.28 8.17 21.41
N LYS A 122 5.44 6.89 21.78
CA LYS A 122 6.33 6.48 22.89
C LYS A 122 7.79 6.31 22.45
N SER A 123 8.00 5.71 21.28
CA SER A 123 9.32 5.48 20.72
C SER A 123 9.25 5.23 19.23
N ILE A 124 10.24 5.70 18.48
CA ILE A 124 10.43 5.45 17.05
C ILE A 124 11.78 4.77 16.89
N SER A 125 11.81 3.63 16.21
CA SER A 125 13.04 2.91 15.91
C SER A 125 13.08 2.54 14.43
N THR A 126 14.24 2.78 13.82
CA THR A 126 14.51 2.40 12.44
C THR A 126 15.43 1.18 12.46
N LYS A 127 15.08 0.17 11.69
CA LYS A 127 15.91 -1.03 11.49
C LYS A 127 16.09 -1.30 10.01
N SER A 128 17.26 -1.77 9.63
CA SER A 128 17.47 -2.40 8.33
C SER A 128 17.09 -3.87 8.38
N THR A 129 17.08 -4.55 7.23
CA THR A 129 16.68 -5.97 7.13
C THR A 129 17.53 -6.89 8.02
N PHE A 130 18.83 -6.60 8.15
CA PHE A 130 19.79 -7.42 8.92
C PHE A 130 20.52 -6.65 10.03
N GLY A 131 20.29 -5.34 10.16
CA GLY A 131 20.99 -4.52 11.15
C GLY A 131 20.23 -4.41 12.49
N PRO A 132 20.95 -4.02 13.56
CA PRO A 132 20.33 -3.74 14.84
C PRO A 132 19.38 -2.53 14.73
N PRO A 133 18.31 -2.47 15.54
CA PRO A 133 17.41 -1.34 15.56
C PRO A 133 18.12 -0.11 16.15
N GLN A 134 18.05 1.02 15.44
CA GLN A 134 18.50 2.32 15.92
C GLN A 134 17.30 3.12 16.40
N ARG A 135 17.36 3.59 17.64
CA ARG A 135 16.30 4.40 18.24
C ARG A 135 16.49 5.87 17.87
N ILE A 136 15.44 6.49 17.36
CA ILE A 136 15.43 7.90 16.95
C ILE A 136 14.64 8.74 17.97
N TYR A 137 13.62 8.14 18.60
CA TYR A 137 12.78 8.74 19.65
C TYR A 137 12.36 7.67 20.66
#